data_AF-A0A2E0Y7T6-F1
#
_entry.id   AF-A0A2E0Y7T6-F1
#
_cell.length_a   1.000
_cell.length_b   1.000
_cell.length_c   1.000
_cell.angle_alpha   90.00
_cell.angle_beta   90.00
_cell.angle_gamma   90.00
#
_symmetry.space_group_name_H-M   'P 1'
#
loop_
_entity.id
_entity.type
_entity.pdbx_description
1 polymer ?
#
loop_
_entity_poly.entity_id
_entity_poly.type
_entity_poly.pdbx_seq_one_letter_code
_entity_poly.pdbx_strand_id
1 'polypeptide(L)'
;MRLGDGDVVCVAQKVVSKAEGRLIALAEVTPSAEAVELARRTDKDPRLVQLVLDESTEVVRSKPGVLIVRHRLGLVGANAGIDQSNIEHGDGGEQALLLPRDPDASARRLREALQAGSGARLGVVITDSSNRPWRLGTIGAAIGCAGIRVLDDRRGGHDIYGRELQVTLINRADAYATMATLVMGETTERIPVAVIQGLAPDAVDEPASRIIRPLEEDLFK
;
A
#
# COMPACT_ATOMS: atom_id res chain seq x y z
N MET A 1 10.06 -9.29 -22.36
CA MET A 1 10.57 -9.67 -21.03
C MET A 1 10.07 -11.07 -20.71
N ARG A 2 10.88 -11.95 -20.10
CA ARG A 2 10.47 -13.30 -19.67
C ARG A 2 10.55 -13.35 -18.15
N LEU A 3 9.47 -13.80 -17.50
CA LEU A 3 9.43 -14.01 -16.05
C LEU A 3 10.14 -15.33 -15.71
N GLY A 4 10.99 -15.28 -14.70
CA GLY A 4 11.74 -16.42 -14.17
C GLY A 4 11.36 -16.75 -12.74
N ASP A 5 11.77 -17.95 -12.30
CA ASP A 5 11.63 -18.38 -10.91
C ASP A 5 12.31 -17.38 -9.96
N GLY A 6 11.54 -16.90 -8.98
CA GLY A 6 12.01 -15.97 -7.95
C GLY A 6 11.82 -14.50 -8.30
N ASP A 7 11.39 -14.18 -9.52
CA ASP A 7 11.06 -12.80 -9.88
C ASP A 7 9.89 -12.28 -9.02
N VAL A 8 10.01 -11.03 -8.57
CA VAL A 8 8.97 -10.33 -7.81
C VAL A 8 8.36 -9.23 -8.68
N VAL A 9 7.07 -9.37 -8.98
CA VAL A 9 6.30 -8.41 -9.77
C VAL A 9 5.64 -7.39 -8.84
N CYS A 10 6.11 -6.15 -8.90
CA CYS A 10 5.55 -5.04 -8.14
C CYS A 10 4.53 -4.29 -9.01
N VAL A 11 3.34 -4.02 -8.47
CA VAL A 11 2.21 -3.42 -9.19
C VAL A 11 1.66 -2.23 -8.41
N ALA A 12 1.54 -1.06 -9.04
CA ALA A 12 0.93 0.11 -8.41
C ALA A 12 -0.52 -0.18 -8.04
N GLN A 13 -0.92 0.14 -6.81
CA GLN A 13 -2.30 -0.07 -6.38
C GLN A 13 -3.30 0.65 -7.27
N LYS A 14 -2.96 1.81 -7.85
CA LYS A 14 -3.87 2.59 -8.70
C LYS A 14 -4.47 1.77 -9.84
N VAL A 15 -3.69 0.92 -10.51
CA VAL A 15 -4.22 0.08 -11.60
C VAL A 15 -5.05 -1.08 -11.07
N VAL A 16 -4.74 -1.59 -9.88
CA VAL A 16 -5.53 -2.62 -9.20
C VAL A 16 -6.88 -2.03 -8.78
N SER A 17 -6.89 -0.90 -8.09
CA SER A 17 -8.07 -0.17 -7.65
C SER A 17 -9.00 0.19 -8.81
N LYS A 18 -8.44 0.65 -9.94
CA LYS A 18 -9.22 0.90 -11.17
C LYS A 18 -9.85 -0.39 -11.72
N ALA A 19 -9.07 -1.47 -11.82
CA ALA A 19 -9.58 -2.77 -12.28
C ALA A 19 -10.66 -3.35 -11.35
N GLU A 20 -10.62 -3.01 -10.07
CA GLU A 20 -11.57 -3.46 -9.05
C GLU A 20 -12.75 -2.49 -8.83
N GLY A 21 -12.91 -1.48 -9.68
CA GLY A 21 -14.05 -0.55 -9.61
C GLY A 21 -14.05 0.31 -8.35
N ARG A 22 -12.88 0.71 -7.86
CA ARG A 22 -12.72 1.54 -6.64
C ARG A 22 -12.76 3.05 -6.90
N LEU A 23 -13.16 3.48 -8.10
CA LEU A 23 -13.42 4.89 -8.41
C LEU A 23 -14.81 5.29 -7.93
N ILE A 24 -14.88 6.37 -7.16
CA ILE A 24 -16.11 6.93 -6.61
C ILE A 24 -16.28 8.35 -7.12
N ALA A 25 -17.46 8.67 -7.66
CA ALA A 25 -17.82 10.04 -8.01
C ALA A 25 -18.16 10.82 -6.73
N LEU A 26 -17.49 11.94 -6.47
CA LEU A 26 -17.75 12.73 -5.26
C LEU A 26 -19.17 13.30 -5.24
N ALA A 27 -19.79 13.54 -6.41
CA ALA A 27 -21.16 13.99 -6.51
C ALA A 27 -22.19 13.01 -5.88
N GLU A 28 -21.85 11.73 -5.77
CA GLU A 28 -22.71 10.69 -5.19
C GLU A 28 -22.51 10.53 -3.67
N VAL A 29 -21.52 11.20 -3.10
CA VAL A 29 -21.18 11.10 -1.68
C VAL A 29 -21.96 12.14 -0.88
N THR A 30 -22.75 11.66 0.08
CA THR A 30 -23.45 12.52 1.05
C THR A 30 -22.65 12.58 2.36
N PRO A 31 -22.03 13.72 2.72
CA PRO A 31 -21.27 13.83 3.95
C PRO A 31 -22.16 13.78 5.20
N SER A 32 -21.71 13.04 6.20
CA SER A 32 -22.27 13.08 7.56
C SER A 32 -21.90 14.38 8.30
N ALA A 33 -22.60 14.67 9.40
CA ALA A 33 -22.27 15.81 10.25
C ALA A 33 -20.83 15.75 10.80
N GLU A 34 -20.35 14.54 11.13
CA GLU A 34 -18.97 14.31 11.55
C GLU A 34 -17.98 14.65 10.44
N ALA A 35 -18.23 14.18 9.22
CA ALA A 35 -17.39 14.47 8.07
C ALA A 35 -17.32 15.98 7.77
N VAL A 36 -18.45 16.69 7.86
CA VAL A 36 -18.52 18.14 7.67
C VAL A 36 -17.68 18.90 8.70
N GLU A 37 -17.78 18.55 9.99
CA GLU A 37 -16.99 19.22 11.02
C GLU A 37 -15.49 18.91 10.91
N LEU A 38 -15.14 17.66 10.61
CA LEU A 38 -13.74 17.28 10.40
C LEU A 38 -13.15 17.93 9.15
N ALA A 39 -13.92 18.06 8.08
CA ALA A 39 -13.55 18.77 6.86
C ALA A 39 -13.24 20.24 7.11
N ARG A 40 -14.09 20.92 7.91
CA ARG A 40 -13.84 22.31 8.33
C ARG A 40 -12.53 22.45 9.12
N ARG A 41 -12.23 21.50 10.02
CA ARG A 41 -11.00 21.50 10.82
C ARG A 41 -9.74 21.17 10.02
N THR A 42 -9.89 20.45 8.92
CA THR A 42 -8.78 19.96 8.09
C THR A 42 -8.62 20.72 6.78
N ASP A 43 -9.49 21.68 6.49
CA ASP A 43 -9.51 22.43 5.22
C ASP A 43 -9.58 21.48 4.01
N LYS A 44 -10.57 20.58 4.03
CA LYS A 44 -10.79 19.54 3.01
C LYS A 44 -12.23 19.52 2.54
N ASP A 45 -12.46 18.86 1.42
CA ASP A 45 -13.81 18.60 0.94
C ASP A 45 -14.54 17.61 1.87
N PRO A 46 -15.75 17.92 2.36
CA PRO A 46 -16.49 17.02 3.25
C PRO A 46 -16.88 15.68 2.60
N ARG A 47 -17.00 15.61 1.27
CA ARG A 47 -17.26 14.39 0.51
C ARG A 47 -16.04 13.47 0.55
N LEU A 48 -14.83 14.03 0.38
CA LEU A 48 -13.59 13.27 0.55
C LEU A 48 -13.43 12.82 1.99
N VAL A 49 -13.68 13.70 2.96
CA VAL A 49 -13.57 13.33 4.38
C VAL A 49 -14.57 12.24 4.74
N GLN A 50 -15.77 12.23 4.16
CA GLN A 50 -16.71 11.12 4.33
C GLN A 50 -16.11 9.79 3.86
N LEU A 51 -15.55 9.75 2.65
CA LEU A 51 -14.89 8.53 2.14
C LEU A 51 -13.69 8.11 3.00
N VAL A 52 -12.91 9.09 3.50
CA VAL A 52 -11.79 8.83 4.41
C VAL A 52 -12.30 8.17 5.69
N LEU A 53 -13.37 8.68 6.29
CA LEU A 53 -13.95 8.10 7.51
C LEU A 53 -14.52 6.71 7.24
N ASP A 54 -15.22 6.51 6.11
CA ASP A 54 -15.77 5.21 5.74
C ASP A 54 -14.66 4.16 5.63
N GLU A 55 -13.53 4.50 5.01
CA GLU A 55 -12.38 3.61 4.83
C GLU A 55 -11.44 3.51 6.06
N SER A 56 -11.77 4.17 7.16
CA SER A 56 -10.90 4.25 8.36
C SER A 56 -11.53 3.69 9.62
N THR A 57 -10.68 3.24 10.55
CA THR A 57 -11.10 2.81 11.89
C THR A 57 -10.87 3.90 12.94
N GLU A 58 -9.97 4.85 12.68
CA GLU A 58 -9.56 5.87 13.64
C GLU A 58 -8.98 7.11 12.94
N VAL A 59 -9.35 8.31 13.41
CA VAL A 59 -8.63 9.54 13.09
C VAL A 59 -7.45 9.69 14.05
N VAL A 60 -6.24 9.56 13.54
CA VAL A 60 -5.01 9.56 14.35
C VAL A 60 -4.56 10.99 14.65
N ARG A 61 -4.49 11.87 13.63
CA ARG A 61 -4.17 13.30 13.80
C ARG A 61 -4.90 14.13 12.76
N SER A 62 -5.33 15.33 13.12
CA SER A 62 -6.04 16.25 12.22
C SER A 62 -5.65 17.70 12.50
N LYS A 63 -5.32 18.47 11.46
CA LYS A 63 -5.14 19.93 11.48
C LYS A 63 -5.39 20.49 10.07
N PRO A 64 -5.46 21.81 9.85
CA PRO A 64 -5.59 22.35 8.50
C PRO A 64 -4.55 21.77 7.53
N GLY A 65 -5.02 21.30 6.37
CA GLY A 65 -4.25 20.60 5.34
C GLY A 65 -3.97 19.10 5.61
N VAL A 66 -4.09 18.63 6.86
CA VAL A 66 -3.61 17.30 7.28
C VAL A 66 -4.72 16.48 7.94
N LEU A 67 -4.95 15.29 7.38
CA LEU A 67 -5.82 14.27 7.97
C LEU A 67 -5.09 12.93 7.93
N ILE A 68 -4.59 12.50 9.09
CA ILE A 68 -3.91 11.20 9.27
C ILE A 68 -4.89 10.27 9.96
N VAL A 69 -5.11 9.11 9.35
CA VAL A 69 -6.07 8.11 9.79
C VAL A 69 -5.44 6.74 9.77
N ARG A 70 -6.06 5.80 10.48
CA ARG A 70 -5.81 4.38 10.34
C ARG A 70 -6.86 3.81 9.40
N HIS A 71 -6.43 3.40 8.21
CA HIS A 71 -7.28 2.71 7.24
C HIS A 71 -7.72 1.35 7.81
N ARG A 72 -8.85 0.80 7.34
CA ARG A 72 -9.35 -0.54 7.71
C ARG A 72 -8.38 -1.70 7.41
N LEU A 73 -7.39 -1.46 6.55
CA LEU A 73 -6.28 -2.39 6.27
C LEU A 73 -5.13 -2.28 7.27
N GLY A 74 -5.25 -1.42 8.29
CA GLY A 74 -4.23 -1.17 9.32
C GLY A 74 -3.20 -0.11 8.95
N LEU A 75 -3.11 0.29 7.69
CA LEU A 75 -2.22 1.34 7.19
C LEU A 75 -2.50 2.67 7.87
N VAL A 76 -1.47 3.32 8.43
CA VAL A 76 -1.57 4.66 9.02
C VAL A 76 -0.96 5.66 8.05
N GLY A 77 -1.77 6.59 7.56
CA GLY A 77 -1.34 7.50 6.52
C GLY A 77 -2.32 8.64 6.28
N ALA A 78 -1.98 9.49 5.31
CA ALA A 78 -2.82 10.61 4.93
C ALA A 78 -4.07 10.12 4.17
N ASN A 79 -5.22 10.70 4.48
CA ASN A 79 -6.48 10.53 3.74
C ASN A 79 -6.85 9.07 3.44
N ALA A 80 -6.48 8.11 4.30
CA ALA A 80 -6.76 6.69 4.11
C ALA A 80 -6.21 6.08 2.79
N GLY A 81 -5.17 6.68 2.19
CA GLY A 81 -4.67 6.26 0.87
C GLY A 81 -5.61 6.60 -0.30
N ILE A 82 -6.65 7.40 -0.06
CA ILE A 82 -7.54 7.90 -1.10
C ILE A 82 -6.80 8.93 -1.93
N ASP A 83 -6.90 8.79 -3.25
CA ASP A 83 -6.18 9.63 -4.19
C ASP A 83 -7.10 10.22 -5.25
N GLN A 84 -6.83 11.47 -5.64
CA GLN A 84 -7.49 12.19 -6.73
C GLN A 84 -6.54 12.47 -7.90
N SER A 85 -5.27 12.12 -7.79
CA SER A 85 -4.27 12.26 -8.84
C SER A 85 -4.25 11.04 -9.77
N ASN A 86 -3.84 11.27 -11.02
CA ASN A 86 -3.69 10.23 -12.04
C ASN A 86 -4.97 9.41 -12.29
N ILE A 87 -6.13 10.07 -12.13
CA ILE A 87 -7.46 9.58 -12.49
C ILE A 87 -8.17 10.63 -13.36
N GLU A 88 -9.09 10.18 -14.21
CA GLU A 88 -9.86 11.08 -15.04
C GLU A 88 -11.00 11.69 -14.22
N HIS A 89 -11.08 13.02 -14.22
CA HIS A 89 -12.23 13.75 -13.71
C HIS A 89 -13.14 14.02 -14.92
N GLY A 90 -14.01 13.08 -15.23
CA GLY A 90 -14.91 13.17 -16.38
C GLY A 90 -16.02 14.22 -16.19
N ASP A 91 -16.96 14.27 -17.13
CA ASP A 91 -18.10 15.22 -17.11
C ASP A 91 -18.99 15.10 -15.85
N GLY A 92 -18.91 13.97 -15.15
CA GLY A 92 -19.56 13.72 -13.86
C GLY A 92 -18.90 14.39 -12.65
N GLY A 93 -17.83 15.17 -12.87
CA GLY A 93 -17.14 15.95 -11.84
C GLY A 93 -15.99 15.20 -11.17
N GLU A 94 -15.63 15.65 -9.97
CA GLU A 94 -14.49 15.12 -9.25
C GLU A 94 -14.67 13.67 -8.83
N GLN A 95 -13.63 12.86 -9.00
CA GLN A 95 -13.57 11.48 -8.54
C GLN A 95 -12.55 11.29 -7.43
N ALA A 96 -12.69 10.19 -6.70
CA ALA A 96 -11.74 9.70 -5.73
C ALA A 96 -11.49 8.20 -5.96
N LEU A 97 -10.22 7.80 -5.95
CA LEU A 97 -9.82 6.40 -6.05
C LEU A 97 -9.51 5.87 -4.64
N LEU A 98 -10.29 4.88 -4.20
CA LEU A 98 -10.07 4.19 -2.95
C LEU A 98 -9.04 3.06 -3.13
N LEU A 99 -8.40 2.64 -2.05
CA LEU A 99 -7.54 1.45 -2.05
C LEU A 99 -8.33 0.18 -2.40
N PRO A 100 -7.66 -0.90 -2.87
CA PRO A 100 -8.27 -2.21 -3.03
C PRO A 100 -8.86 -2.68 -1.69
N ARG A 101 -10.00 -3.37 -1.71
CA ARG A 101 -10.65 -3.83 -0.47
C ARG A 101 -9.84 -4.92 0.24
N ASP A 102 -9.19 -5.78 -0.54
CA ASP A 102 -8.32 -6.86 -0.06
C ASP A 102 -7.12 -6.98 -1.01
N PRO A 103 -6.10 -6.12 -0.86
CA PRO A 103 -4.93 -6.11 -1.74
C PRO A 103 -4.11 -7.41 -1.66
N ASP A 104 -4.11 -8.14 -0.54
CA ASP A 104 -3.47 -9.46 -0.46
C ASP A 104 -4.19 -10.48 -1.35
N ALA A 105 -5.53 -10.47 -1.40
CA ALA A 105 -6.27 -11.28 -2.35
C ALA A 105 -6.03 -10.87 -3.80
N SER A 106 -5.92 -9.57 -4.08
CA SER A 106 -5.59 -9.06 -5.41
C SER A 106 -4.19 -9.52 -5.85
N ALA A 107 -3.21 -9.47 -4.96
CA ALA A 107 -1.86 -9.97 -5.21
C ALA A 107 -1.85 -11.47 -5.52
N ARG A 108 -2.61 -12.28 -4.77
CA ARG A 108 -2.75 -13.73 -5.02
C ARG A 108 -3.35 -14.03 -6.39
N ARG A 109 -4.46 -13.35 -6.77
CA ARG A 109 -5.07 -13.52 -8.10
C ARG A 109 -4.12 -13.15 -9.23
N LEU A 110 -3.40 -12.03 -9.08
CA LEU A 110 -2.40 -11.59 -10.05
C LEU A 110 -1.27 -12.63 -10.18
N ARG A 111 -0.77 -13.12 -9.04
CA ARG A 111 0.27 -14.15 -9.01
C ARG A 111 -0.18 -15.41 -9.73
N GLU A 112 -1.36 -15.95 -9.41
CA GLU A 112 -1.93 -17.14 -10.06
C GLU A 112 -1.99 -16.99 -11.58
N ALA A 113 -2.51 -15.85 -12.07
CA ALA A 113 -2.60 -15.58 -13.50
C ALA A 113 -1.22 -15.47 -14.18
N LEU A 114 -0.27 -14.76 -13.55
CA LEU A 114 1.09 -14.61 -14.07
C LEU A 114 1.84 -15.94 -14.08
N GLN A 115 1.68 -16.77 -13.06
CA GLN A 115 2.26 -18.11 -12.99
C GLN A 115 1.67 -19.04 -14.04
N ALA A 116 0.35 -18.99 -14.25
CA ALA A 116 -0.30 -19.78 -15.31
C ALA A 116 0.24 -19.42 -16.70
N GLY A 117 0.51 -18.14 -16.96
CA GLY A 117 1.05 -17.67 -18.24
C GLY A 117 2.56 -17.89 -18.44
N SER A 118 3.34 -17.91 -17.36
CA SER A 118 4.81 -17.97 -17.42
C SER A 118 5.41 -19.33 -17.06
N GLY A 119 4.70 -20.14 -16.28
CA GLY A 119 5.21 -21.38 -15.66
C GLY A 119 6.23 -21.15 -14.53
N ALA A 120 6.53 -19.89 -14.18
CA ALA A 120 7.50 -19.54 -13.14
C ALA A 120 6.85 -19.50 -11.75
N ARG A 121 7.65 -19.68 -10.70
CA ARG A 121 7.26 -19.37 -9.31
C ARG A 121 7.59 -17.92 -9.01
N LEU A 122 6.56 -17.12 -8.78
CA LEU A 122 6.67 -15.66 -8.71
C LEU A 122 6.24 -15.14 -7.35
N GLY A 123 6.80 -14.00 -6.96
CA GLY A 123 6.24 -13.12 -5.94
C GLY A 123 5.44 -11.98 -6.58
N VAL A 124 4.43 -11.47 -5.87
CA VAL A 124 3.69 -10.26 -6.25
C VAL A 124 3.61 -9.32 -5.06
N VAL A 125 3.88 -8.04 -5.29
CA VAL A 125 3.72 -6.96 -4.29
C VAL A 125 2.86 -5.86 -4.90
N ILE A 126 1.76 -5.50 -4.26
CA ILE A 126 1.00 -4.30 -4.59
C ILE A 126 1.56 -3.13 -3.78
N THR A 127 1.91 -2.07 -4.47
CA THR A 127 2.60 -0.90 -3.89
C THR A 127 1.69 0.31 -3.84
N ASP A 128 1.85 1.12 -2.80
CA ASP A 128 1.28 2.47 -2.74
C ASP A 128 2.32 3.46 -2.23
N SER A 129 2.12 4.73 -2.54
CA SER A 129 3.02 5.80 -2.16
C SER A 129 2.72 6.21 -0.72
N SER A 130 3.71 6.07 0.18
CA SER A 130 3.55 6.35 1.61
C SER A 130 4.59 7.32 2.14
N ASN A 131 4.13 8.18 3.05
CA ASN A 131 5.01 8.95 3.92
C ASN A 131 5.42 8.12 5.13
N ARG A 132 6.44 8.58 5.86
CA ARG A 132 6.83 7.99 7.14
C ARG A 132 7.20 9.08 8.15
N PRO A 133 6.97 8.85 9.46
CA PRO A 133 7.35 9.80 10.49
C PRO A 133 8.84 10.19 10.40
N TRP A 134 9.14 11.44 10.75
CA TRP A 134 10.50 11.98 10.96
C TRP A 134 11.39 12.07 9.70
N ARG A 135 10.88 11.78 8.49
CA ARG A 135 11.62 11.96 7.24
C ARG A 135 10.73 12.62 6.18
N LEU A 136 11.31 13.55 5.43
CA LEU A 136 10.66 14.18 4.28
C LEU A 136 10.71 13.24 3.06
N GLY A 137 9.70 13.37 2.19
CA GLY A 137 9.59 12.64 0.94
C GLY A 137 8.80 11.33 1.07
N THR A 138 8.08 11.01 -0.02
CA THR A 138 7.30 9.78 -0.19
C THR A 138 8.20 8.64 -0.65
N ILE A 139 7.86 7.41 -0.27
CA ILE A 139 8.48 6.17 -0.78
C ILE A 139 7.39 5.14 -1.08
N GLY A 140 7.72 4.10 -1.82
CA GLY A 140 6.82 2.94 -1.97
C GLY A 140 6.71 2.11 -0.70
N ALA A 141 5.48 1.78 -0.32
CA ALA A 141 5.16 0.81 0.72
C ALA A 141 4.32 -0.35 0.14
N ALA A 142 4.45 -1.54 0.70
CA ALA A 142 3.64 -2.69 0.32
C ALA A 142 2.28 -2.61 1.01
N ILE A 143 1.20 -2.76 0.22
CA ILE A 143 -0.16 -2.84 0.76
C ILE A 143 -0.80 -4.23 0.54
N GLY A 144 -0.26 -5.03 -0.38
CA GLY A 144 -0.69 -6.41 -0.63
C GLY A 144 0.48 -7.27 -1.10
N CYS A 145 0.52 -8.55 -0.70
CA CYS A 145 1.60 -9.47 -1.03
C CYS A 145 1.07 -10.87 -1.35
N ALA A 146 1.79 -11.58 -2.22
CA ALA A 146 1.60 -13.00 -2.47
C ALA A 146 2.91 -13.66 -2.91
N GLY A 147 3.19 -14.87 -2.43
CA GLY A 147 4.33 -15.69 -2.85
C GLY A 147 5.69 -15.19 -2.39
N ILE A 148 5.74 -14.32 -1.38
CA ILE A 148 6.98 -13.80 -0.81
C ILE A 148 7.01 -13.98 0.70
N ARG A 149 8.22 -13.95 1.26
CA ARG A 149 8.41 -13.62 2.67
C ARG A 149 8.27 -12.12 2.85
N VAL A 150 7.40 -11.71 3.76
CA VAL A 150 7.09 -10.31 4.04
C VAL A 150 8.00 -9.76 5.13
N LEU A 151 8.10 -10.47 6.26
CA LEU A 151 9.04 -10.16 7.34
C LEU A 151 10.08 -11.27 7.47
N ASP A 152 11.35 -10.94 7.26
CA ASP A 152 12.47 -11.86 7.46
C ASP A 152 13.05 -11.64 8.86
N ASP A 153 12.50 -12.41 9.80
CA ASP A 153 12.91 -12.43 11.20
C ASP A 153 14.21 -13.24 11.36
N ARG A 154 15.29 -12.54 11.71
CA ARG A 154 16.61 -13.11 11.93
C ARG A 154 17.01 -13.10 13.41
N ARG A 155 16.09 -12.75 14.31
CA ARG A 155 16.34 -12.79 15.76
C ARG A 155 16.69 -14.20 16.22
N GLY A 156 17.64 -14.33 17.13
CA GLY A 156 18.22 -15.61 17.56
C GLY A 156 19.22 -16.23 16.57
N GLY A 157 19.36 -15.66 15.36
CA GLY A 157 20.47 -15.97 14.45
C GLY A 157 21.79 -15.38 14.93
N HIS A 158 22.86 -15.55 14.15
CA HIS A 158 24.19 -15.03 14.48
C HIS A 158 24.72 -14.13 13.36
N ASP A 159 25.46 -13.09 13.72
CA ASP A 159 26.22 -12.28 12.77
C ASP A 159 27.51 -12.98 12.30
N ILE A 160 28.27 -12.30 11.44
CA ILE A 160 29.53 -12.82 10.88
C ILE A 160 30.66 -13.02 11.92
N TYR A 161 30.47 -12.57 13.16
CA TYR A 161 31.39 -12.73 14.28
C TYR A 161 30.82 -13.63 15.38
N GLY A 162 29.70 -14.31 15.12
CA GLY A 162 29.08 -15.22 16.07
C GLY A 162 28.32 -14.52 17.20
N ARG A 163 27.95 -13.25 17.07
CA ARG A 163 27.08 -12.57 18.04
C ARG A 163 25.62 -12.78 17.69
N GLU A 164 24.80 -13.07 18.69
CA GLU A 164 23.38 -13.28 18.51
C GLU A 164 22.65 -12.00 18.06
N LEU A 165 21.82 -12.12 17.04
CA LEU A 165 20.97 -11.04 16.53
C LEU A 165 19.75 -10.87 17.43
N GLN A 166 19.62 -9.71 18.08
CA GLN A 166 18.54 -9.46 19.05
C GLN A 166 17.29 -8.80 18.42
N VAL A 167 17.47 -7.96 17.40
CA VAL A 167 16.41 -7.08 16.86
C VAL A 167 16.28 -7.13 15.34
N THR A 168 16.98 -8.06 14.68
CA THR A 168 17.05 -8.09 13.21
C THR A 168 15.76 -8.63 12.60
N LEU A 169 14.86 -7.72 12.25
CA LEU A 169 13.62 -8.00 11.54
C LEU A 169 13.61 -7.19 10.24
N ILE A 170 13.73 -7.86 9.10
CA ILE A 170 13.87 -7.21 7.80
C ILE A 170 12.51 -7.18 7.12
N ASN A 171 11.99 -5.98 6.83
CA ASN A 171 10.77 -5.81 6.06
C ASN A 171 11.07 -5.89 4.55
N ARG A 172 10.96 -7.11 4.01
CA ARG A 172 11.25 -7.39 2.59
C ARG A 172 10.20 -6.80 1.67
N ALA A 173 8.93 -6.82 2.08
CA ALA A 173 7.83 -6.29 1.29
C ALA A 173 8.00 -4.79 0.99
N ASP A 174 8.26 -3.96 2.02
CA ASP A 174 8.50 -2.53 1.82
C ASP A 174 9.82 -2.26 1.08
N ALA A 175 10.84 -3.10 1.25
CA ALA A 175 12.07 -2.97 0.47
C ALA A 175 11.82 -3.16 -1.04
N TYR A 176 11.03 -4.17 -1.43
CA TYR A 176 10.60 -4.36 -2.82
C TYR A 176 9.77 -3.18 -3.32
N ALA A 177 8.78 -2.74 -2.53
CA ALA A 177 7.92 -1.62 -2.89
C ALA A 177 8.71 -0.31 -3.11
N THR A 178 9.65 -0.02 -2.21
CA THR A 178 10.52 1.16 -2.31
C THR A 178 11.41 1.09 -3.56
N MET A 179 12.01 -0.06 -3.86
CA MET A 179 12.82 -0.24 -5.06
C MET A 179 12.00 -0.07 -6.35
N ALA A 180 10.82 -0.70 -6.41
CA ALA A 180 9.95 -0.63 -7.56
C ALA A 180 9.46 0.79 -7.84
N THR A 181 9.12 1.54 -6.79
CA THR A 181 8.57 2.89 -6.94
C THR A 181 9.56 3.87 -7.57
N LEU A 182 10.87 3.69 -7.37
CA LEU A 182 11.89 4.50 -8.04
C LEU A 182 11.89 4.36 -9.57
N VAL A 183 11.54 3.18 -10.10
CA VAL A 183 11.47 2.95 -11.56
C VAL A 183 10.06 3.18 -12.11
N MET A 184 9.03 2.96 -11.30
CA MET A 184 7.63 3.20 -11.66
C MET A 184 7.35 4.70 -11.79
N GLY A 185 8.04 5.51 -10.98
CA GLY A 185 7.80 6.94 -10.86
C GLY A 185 6.56 7.25 -10.03
N GLU A 186 6.45 8.52 -9.63
CA GLU A 186 5.36 9.02 -8.78
C GLU A 186 4.47 10.03 -9.53
N THR A 187 4.76 10.29 -10.81
CA THR A 187 4.17 11.41 -11.55
C THR A 187 3.56 10.96 -12.87
N THR A 188 4.25 11.20 -13.99
CA THR A 188 3.77 11.08 -15.36
C THR A 188 4.41 9.93 -16.13
N GLU A 189 5.25 9.14 -15.48
CA GLU A 189 6.05 8.07 -16.08
C GLU A 189 5.19 6.94 -16.66
N ARG A 190 4.00 6.72 -16.08
CA ARG A 190 3.01 5.72 -16.55
C ARG A 190 3.58 4.29 -16.60
N ILE A 191 4.41 3.93 -15.62
CA ILE A 191 4.97 2.59 -15.47
C ILE A 191 4.34 1.95 -14.22
N PRO A 192 3.15 1.31 -14.32
CA PRO A 192 2.44 0.78 -13.16
C PRO A 192 2.95 -0.60 -12.70
N VAL A 193 3.92 -1.20 -13.41
CA VAL A 193 4.47 -2.51 -13.11
C VAL A 193 5.98 -2.48 -13.24
N ALA A 194 6.68 -2.98 -12.22
CA ALA A 194 8.12 -3.21 -12.23
C ALA A 194 8.41 -4.64 -11.80
N VAL A 195 9.50 -5.23 -12.31
CA VAL A 195 9.88 -6.59 -11.94
C VAL A 195 11.31 -6.62 -11.43
N ILE A 196 11.48 -7.20 -10.25
CA ILE A 196 12.77 -7.39 -9.60
C ILE A 196 13.20 -8.83 -9.88
N GLN A 197 14.34 -8.98 -10.56
CA GLN A 197 14.85 -10.27 -11.02
C GLN A 197 16.15 -10.66 -10.30
N GLY A 198 16.49 -11.95 -10.36
CA GLY A 198 17.74 -12.48 -9.80
C GLY A 198 17.65 -12.87 -8.32
N LEU A 199 16.44 -12.95 -7.77
CA LEU A 199 16.18 -13.44 -6.42
C LEU A 199 15.92 -14.95 -6.43
N ALA A 200 16.14 -15.61 -5.30
CA ALA A 200 15.67 -16.97 -5.11
C ALA A 200 14.16 -16.97 -4.84
N PRO A 201 13.39 -17.96 -5.36
CA PRO A 201 11.99 -18.13 -4.98
C PRO A 201 11.85 -18.30 -3.47
N ASP A 202 10.95 -17.55 -2.84
CA ASP A 202 10.58 -17.79 -1.46
C ASP A 202 9.78 -19.10 -1.34
N ALA A 203 9.98 -19.82 -0.24
CA ALA A 203 9.25 -21.05 0.08
C ALA A 203 7.97 -20.78 0.91
N VAL A 204 7.67 -19.50 1.18
CA VAL A 204 6.55 -19.06 2.01
C VAL A 204 5.67 -18.09 1.24
N ASP A 205 4.43 -17.98 1.67
CA ASP A 205 3.44 -17.07 1.11
C ASP A 205 2.81 -16.28 2.26
N GLU A 206 3.30 -15.06 2.48
CA GLU A 206 2.88 -14.21 3.57
C GLU A 206 2.10 -12.97 3.06
N PRO A 207 0.99 -12.59 3.73
CA PRO A 207 0.24 -11.39 3.39
C PRO A 207 0.96 -10.12 3.88
N ALA A 208 0.76 -9.01 3.19
CA ALA A 208 1.30 -7.70 3.57
C ALA A 208 0.77 -7.26 4.94
N SER A 209 -0.43 -7.70 5.34
CA SER A 209 -0.97 -7.43 6.67
C SER A 209 -0.05 -7.83 7.83
N ARG A 210 0.92 -8.74 7.62
CA ARG A 210 1.94 -9.08 8.62
C ARG A 210 2.88 -7.92 8.99
N ILE A 211 3.07 -6.92 8.13
CA ILE A 211 3.92 -5.76 8.45
C ILE A 211 3.21 -4.75 9.36
N ILE A 212 1.88 -4.85 9.48
CA ILE A 212 1.10 -3.94 10.31
C ILE A 212 1.42 -4.22 11.77
N ARG A 213 1.93 -3.20 12.45
CA ARG A 213 2.19 -3.26 13.88
C ARG A 213 0.87 -3.45 14.65
N PRO A 214 0.78 -4.46 15.54
CA PRO A 214 -0.37 -4.61 16.43
C PRO A 214 -0.61 -3.35 17.28
N LEU A 215 -1.88 -3.05 17.60
CA LEU A 215 -2.24 -1.83 18.32
C LEU A 215 -1.64 -1.80 19.73
N GLU A 216 -1.54 -2.96 20.38
CA GLU A 216 -0.93 -3.14 21.69
C GLU A 216 0.58 -2.87 21.70
N GLU A 217 1.24 -2.86 20.54
CA GLU A 217 2.66 -2.55 20.37
C GLU A 217 2.92 -1.14 19.80
N ASP A 218 1.86 -0.36 19.52
CA ASP A 218 1.94 0.98 18.94
C ASP A 218 2.24 2.04 20.00
N LEU A 219 3.53 2.30 20.21
CA LEU A 219 4.03 3.30 21.16
C LEU A 219 3.77 4.76 20.76
N PHE A 220 3.27 5.01 19.54
CA PHE A 220 3.05 6.37 19.02
C PHE A 220 1.58 6.80 19.03
N LYS A 221 0.69 5.93 19.51
CA LYS A 221 -0.73 6.25 19.70
C LYS A 221 -0.92 7.38 20.72
#